data_AF-A0A1Q8K010-F1
#
_entry.id   AF-A0A1Q8K010-F1
#
_cell.length_a   1.000
_cell.length_b   1.000
_cell.length_c   1.000
_cell.angle_alpha   90.00
_cell.angle_beta   90.00
_cell.angle_gamma   90.00
#
_symmetry.space_group_name_H-M   'P 1'
#
loop_
_entity.id
_entity.type
_entity.pdbx_description
1 polymer ?
#
loop_
_entity_poly.entity_id
_entity_poly.type
_entity_poly.pdbx_seq_one_letter_code
_entity_poly.pdbx_strand_id
1 'polypeptide(L)'
;MLRPPEFALTSRRVEVLGPAISAAAAELATNLRIQLAGGAPVDVIAEYASPFALRVIAMILGIPPADLSDFRGWTDELLAPSSQSASADAVRELHRYICTLVERLRKEKEGSADSFLGGGAGA
;
A
#
# COMPACT_ATOMS: atom_id res chain seq x y z
N MET A 1 21.74 0.43 9.39
CA MET A 1 21.05 1.73 9.26
C MET A 1 19.90 1.58 8.27
N LEU A 2 18.66 1.76 8.70
CA LEU A 2 17.52 1.93 7.79
C LEU A 2 17.70 3.29 7.08
N ARG A 3 17.55 3.34 5.75
CA ARG A 3 17.58 4.62 5.04
C ARG A 3 16.34 5.43 5.43
N PRO A 4 16.47 6.75 5.57
CA PRO A 4 15.34 7.58 5.98
C PRO A 4 14.26 7.61 4.87
N PRO A 5 12.97 7.86 5.24
CA PRO A 5 11.81 7.64 4.38
C PRO A 5 11.78 8.51 3.11
N GLU A 6 12.48 9.64 3.09
CA GLU A 6 12.64 10.50 1.90
C GLU A 6 13.26 9.76 0.69
N PHE A 7 13.99 8.66 0.90
CA PHE A 7 14.53 7.84 -0.19
C PHE A 7 13.49 6.89 -0.81
N ALA A 8 12.29 6.79 -0.24
CA ALA A 8 11.23 5.94 -0.77
C ALA A 8 10.57 6.52 -2.03
N LEU A 9 10.71 7.83 -2.30
CA LEU A 9 10.10 8.55 -3.42
C LEU A 9 11.14 9.07 -4.43
N THR A 10 12.19 8.28 -4.67
CA THR A 10 13.16 8.61 -5.74
C THR A 10 12.51 8.50 -7.12
N SER A 11 12.98 9.26 -8.11
CA SER A 11 12.44 9.23 -9.49
C SER A 11 12.36 7.81 -10.05
N ARG A 12 13.40 6.99 -9.81
CA ARG A 12 13.42 5.58 -10.20
C ARG A 12 12.28 4.76 -9.57
N ARG A 13 11.96 4.99 -8.30
CA ARG A 13 10.85 4.30 -7.63
C ARG A 13 9.49 4.78 -8.14
N VAL A 14 9.36 6.08 -8.41
CA VAL A 14 8.14 6.65 -9.00
C VAL A 14 7.92 6.08 -10.41
N GLU A 15 8.96 5.95 -11.23
CA GLU A 15 8.88 5.31 -12.55
C GLU A 15 8.39 3.86 -12.48
N VAL A 16 8.90 3.09 -11.51
CA VAL A 16 8.49 1.69 -11.31
C VAL A 16 7.05 1.57 -10.82
N LEU A 17 6.61 2.46 -9.91
CA LEU A 17 5.25 2.43 -9.34
C LEU A 17 4.21 3.13 -10.23
N GLY A 18 4.63 4.01 -11.13
CA GLY A 18 3.76 4.83 -11.97
C GLY A 18 2.68 4.05 -12.74
N PRO A 19 3.02 2.94 -13.41
CA PRO A 19 2.01 2.11 -14.08
C PRO A 19 0.95 1.54 -13.13
N ALA A 20 1.36 1.05 -11.95
CA ALA A 20 0.43 0.50 -10.96
C ALA A 20 -0.47 1.58 -10.33
N ILE A 21 0.09 2.75 -10.04
CA ILE A 21 -0.68 3.92 -9.57
C ILE A 21 -1.70 4.36 -10.62
N SER A 22 -1.31 4.43 -11.88
CA SER A 22 -2.20 4.81 -12.98
C SER A 22 -3.34 3.80 -13.18
N ALA A 23 -3.04 2.51 -13.05
CA ALA A 23 -4.05 1.45 -13.09
C ALA A 23 -5.05 1.57 -11.94
N ALA A 24 -4.58 1.82 -10.71
CA ALA A 24 -5.44 2.04 -9.56
C ALA A 24 -6.35 3.27 -9.73
N ALA A 25 -5.81 4.37 -10.27
CA ALA A 25 -6.59 5.56 -10.61
C ALA A 25 -7.69 5.24 -11.65
N ALA A 26 -7.34 4.55 -12.73
CA ALA A 26 -8.29 4.18 -13.78
C ALA A 26 -9.41 3.25 -13.29
N GLU A 27 -9.08 2.29 -12.42
CA GLU A 27 -10.03 1.38 -11.79
C GLU A 27 -11.05 2.15 -10.93
N LEU A 28 -10.57 3.02 -10.03
CA LEU A 28 -11.43 3.82 -9.17
C LEU A 28 -12.27 4.82 -9.97
N ALA A 29 -11.71 5.44 -11.01
CA ALA A 29 -12.45 6.33 -11.90
C ALA A 29 -13.55 5.58 -12.67
N THR A 30 -13.30 4.32 -13.06
CA THR A 30 -14.30 3.47 -13.70
C THR A 30 -15.45 3.17 -12.75
N ASN A 31 -15.17 2.84 -11.50
CA ASN A 31 -16.19 2.59 -10.47
C ASN A 31 -17.03 3.85 -10.20
N LEU A 32 -16.38 5.00 -10.05
CA LEU A 32 -17.04 6.30 -9.89
C LEU A 32 -17.99 6.61 -11.05
N ARG A 33 -17.56 6.35 -12.30
CA ARG A 33 -18.40 6.53 -13.49
C ARG A 33 -19.64 5.63 -13.47
N ILE A 34 -19.51 4.38 -12.99
CA ILE A 34 -20.64 3.46 -12.86
C ILE A 34 -21.66 3.99 -11.84
N GLN A 35 -21.20 4.51 -10.71
CA GLN A 35 -22.08 5.09 -9.68
C GLN A 35 -22.81 6.33 -10.20
N LEU A 36 -22.11 7.22 -10.91
CA LEU A 36 -22.69 8.41 -11.53
C LEU A 36 -23.76 8.08 -12.57
N ALA A 37 -23.65 6.95 -13.27
CA ALA A 37 -24.67 6.48 -14.21
C ALA A 37 -26.02 6.18 -13.52
N GLY A 38 -26.02 5.96 -12.20
CA GLY A 38 -27.23 5.82 -11.39
C GLY A 38 -27.98 7.13 -11.15
N GLY A 39 -27.45 8.28 -11.57
CA GLY A 39 -28.12 9.59 -11.54
C GLY A 39 -28.14 10.29 -10.17
N ALA A 40 -27.60 9.65 -9.12
CA ALA A 40 -27.44 10.27 -7.81
C ALA A 40 -26.10 11.02 -7.71
N PRO A 41 -26.02 12.10 -6.91
CA PRO A 41 -24.75 12.71 -6.53
C PRO A 41 -23.83 11.69 -5.86
N VAL A 42 -22.52 11.79 -6.13
CA VAL A 42 -21.50 10.92 -5.55
C VAL A 42 -20.48 11.75 -4.78
N ASP A 43 -20.07 11.27 -3.61
CA ASP A 43 -18.97 11.84 -2.84
C ASP A 43 -17.62 11.37 -3.43
N VAL A 44 -16.95 12.26 -4.16
CA VAL A 44 -15.66 11.97 -4.81
C VAL A 44 -14.55 11.71 -3.78
N ILE A 45 -14.64 12.27 -2.58
CA ILE A 45 -13.64 12.03 -1.53
C ILE A 45 -13.77 10.59 -1.05
N ALA A 46 -14.98 10.19 -0.67
CA ALA A 46 -15.24 8.84 -0.17
C ALA A 46 -15.00 7.75 -1.24
N GLU A 47 -15.42 8.00 -2.47
CA GLU A 47 -15.46 6.98 -3.53
C GLU A 47 -14.18 6.93 -4.40
N TYR A 48 -13.36 8.00 -4.40
CA TYR A 48 -12.16 8.05 -5.23
C TYR A 48 -10.91 8.49 -4.46
N ALA A 49 -10.91 9.69 -3.87
CA ALA A 49 -9.68 10.29 -3.37
C ALA A 49 -9.09 9.52 -2.18
N SER A 50 -9.91 9.20 -1.19
CA SER A 50 -9.52 8.42 0.00
C SER A 50 -9.04 7.01 -0.36
N PRO A 51 -9.80 6.19 -1.12
CA PRO A 51 -9.33 4.85 -1.49
C PRO A 51 -8.10 4.88 -2.39
N PHE A 52 -7.96 5.88 -3.27
CA PHE A 52 -6.77 6.05 -4.10
C PHE A 52 -5.53 6.34 -3.26
N ALA A 53 -5.60 7.34 -2.36
CA ALA A 53 -4.47 7.71 -1.50
C ALA A 53 -4.00 6.53 -0.64
N LEU A 54 -4.94 5.77 -0.08
CA LEU A 54 -4.64 4.58 0.71
C LEU A 54 -3.93 3.49 -0.12
N ARG A 55 -4.40 3.23 -1.34
CA ARG A 55 -3.78 2.25 -2.24
C ARG A 55 -2.37 2.67 -2.64
N VAL A 56 -2.15 3.97 -2.87
CA VAL A 56 -0.82 4.52 -3.20
C VAL A 56 0.16 4.35 -2.05
N ILE A 57 -0.22 4.70 -0.82
CA ILE A 57 0.69 4.52 0.33
C ILE A 57 0.98 3.04 0.59
N ALA A 58 -0.03 2.17 0.45
CA ALA A 58 0.15 0.72 0.55
C ALA A 58 1.17 0.19 -0.47
N MET A 59 1.11 0.64 -1.73
CA MET A 59 2.09 0.28 -2.76
C MET A 59 3.50 0.77 -2.42
N ILE A 60 3.65 1.99 -1.88
CA ILE A 60 4.96 2.54 -1.47
C ILE A 60 5.57 1.74 -0.32
N LEU A 61 4.73 1.29 0.63
CA LEU A 61 5.13 0.49 1.77
C LEU A 61 5.39 -0.98 1.41
N GLY A 62 4.94 -1.44 0.23
CA GLY A 62 5.06 -2.83 -0.20
C GLY A 62 3.99 -3.75 0.40
N ILE A 63 2.85 -3.20 0.80
CA ILE A 63 1.71 -3.93 1.33
C ILE A 63 1.05 -4.74 0.20
N PRO A 64 0.92 -6.08 0.33
CA PRO A 64 0.21 -6.92 -0.63
C PRO A 64 -1.27 -6.52 -0.78
N PRO A 65 -1.88 -6.65 -1.96
CA PRO A 65 -3.29 -6.32 -2.17
C PRO A 65 -4.26 -7.06 -1.24
N ALA A 66 -3.92 -8.30 -0.85
CA ALA A 66 -4.73 -9.11 0.06
C ALA A 66 -4.86 -8.50 1.47
N ASP A 67 -3.86 -7.73 1.89
CA ASP A 67 -3.80 -7.16 3.24
C ASP A 67 -4.40 -5.74 3.28
N LEU A 68 -4.81 -5.18 2.13
CA LEU A 68 -5.25 -3.79 2.00
C LEU A 68 -6.52 -3.49 2.80
N SER A 69 -7.42 -4.48 2.93
CA SER A 69 -8.65 -4.35 3.72
C SER A 69 -8.35 -4.18 5.20
N ASP A 70 -7.46 -5.01 5.74
CA ASP A 70 -7.08 -4.95 7.15
C ASP A 70 -6.32 -3.65 7.45
N PHE A 71 -5.38 -3.29 6.56
CA PHE A 71 -4.66 -2.03 6.64
C PHE A 71 -5.61 -0.82 6.66
N ARG A 72 -6.62 -0.81 5.77
CA ARG A 72 -7.67 0.22 5.76
C ARG A 72 -8.39 0.32 7.09
N GLY A 73 -8.82 -0.82 7.65
CA GLY A 73 -9.54 -0.85 8.92
C GLY A 73 -8.73 -0.23 10.06
N TRP A 74 -7.44 -0.57 10.16
CA TRP A 74 -6.57 0.04 11.17
C TRP A 74 -6.34 1.53 10.92
N THR A 75 -6.11 1.96 9.68
CA THR A 75 -5.92 3.39 9.39
C THR A 75 -7.17 4.23 9.63
N ASP A 76 -8.36 3.70 9.34
CA ASP A 76 -9.62 4.39 9.57
C ASP A 76 -9.82 4.65 11.07
N GLU A 77 -9.56 3.64 11.92
CA GLU A 77 -9.69 3.74 13.37
C GLU A 77 -8.60 4.61 14.03
N LEU A 78 -7.48 4.84 13.34
CA LEU A 78 -6.46 5.81 13.77
C LEU A 78 -6.85 7.26 13.44
N LEU A 79 -7.45 7.48 12.27
CA LEU A 79 -7.79 8.83 11.78
C LEU A 79 -9.15 9.32 12.32
N ALA A 80 -10.10 8.41 12.47
CA ALA A 80 -11.43 8.67 13.00
C ALA A 80 -11.84 7.57 13.99
N PRO A 81 -11.28 7.58 15.21
CA PRO A 81 -11.55 6.57 16.22
C PRO A 81 -13.05 6.44 16.55
N SER A 82 -13.55 5.20 16.54
CA SER A 82 -14.86 4.86 17.08
C SER A 82 -14.84 4.84 18.62
N SER A 83 -13.68 4.55 19.22
CA SER A 83 -13.45 4.65 20.67
C SER A 83 -11.96 4.74 21.00
N GLN A 84 -11.63 5.15 22.23
CA GLN A 84 -10.23 5.15 22.70
C GLN A 84 -9.61 3.74 22.68
N SER A 85 -10.39 2.72 23.03
CA SER A 85 -9.94 1.32 23.00
C SER A 85 -9.67 0.84 21.58
N ALA A 86 -10.57 1.16 20.64
CA ALA A 86 -10.44 0.72 19.26
C ALA A 86 -9.25 1.39 18.56
N SER A 87 -8.97 2.68 18.81
CA SER A 87 -7.72 3.32 18.36
C SER A 87 -6.48 2.62 18.91
N ALA A 88 -6.49 2.27 20.21
CA ALA A 88 -5.37 1.57 20.82
C ALA A 88 -5.17 0.15 20.25
N ASP A 89 -6.25 -0.56 19.92
CA ASP A 89 -6.22 -1.84 19.20
C ASP A 89 -5.64 -1.67 17.80
N ALA A 90 -6.12 -0.68 17.03
CA ALA A 90 -5.63 -0.39 15.70
C ALA A 90 -4.13 -0.07 15.67
N VAL A 91 -3.62 0.71 16.64
CA VAL A 91 -2.16 0.94 16.79
C VAL A 91 -1.41 -0.39 16.98
N ARG A 92 -1.91 -1.27 17.86
CA ARG A 92 -1.26 -2.57 18.14
C ARG A 92 -1.24 -3.47 16.91
N GLU A 93 -2.37 -3.58 16.22
CA GLU A 93 -2.49 -4.40 15.02
C GLU A 93 -1.59 -3.88 13.90
N LEU A 94 -1.64 -2.58 13.63
CA LEU A 94 -0.81 -1.94 12.62
C LEU A 94 0.69 -2.10 12.93
N HIS A 95 1.10 -1.92 14.18
CA HIS A 95 2.48 -2.12 14.60
C HIS A 95 2.93 -3.56 14.34
N ARG A 96 2.12 -4.55 14.75
CA ARG A 96 2.43 -5.96 14.52
C ARG A 96 2.56 -6.27 13.04
N TYR A 97 1.62 -5.78 12.24
CA TYR A 97 1.62 -5.95 10.80
C TYR A 97 2.89 -5.37 10.15
N ILE A 98 3.28 -4.14 10.52
CA ILE A 98 4.50 -3.51 10.01
C ILE A 98 5.74 -4.34 10.38
N CYS A 99 5.83 -4.87 11.60
CA CYS A 99 6.93 -5.75 11.99
C CYS A 99 7.03 -6.99 11.07
N THR A 100 5.91 -7.69 10.85
CA THR A 100 5.84 -8.85 9.96
C THR A 100 6.17 -8.49 8.51
N LEU A 101 5.68 -7.34 8.02
CA LEU A 101 5.97 -6.86 6.68
C LEU A 101 7.46 -6.58 6.49
N VAL A 102 8.11 -5.93 7.46
CA VAL A 102 9.54 -5.66 7.41
C VAL A 102 10.35 -6.95 7.37
N GLU A 103 9.98 -7.98 8.15
CA GLU A 103 10.64 -9.28 8.12
C GLU A 103 10.48 -9.98 6.77
N ARG A 104 9.28 -9.93 6.17
CA ARG A 104 9.01 -10.47 4.84
C ARG A 104 9.88 -9.78 3.77
N LEU A 105 9.90 -8.44 3.77
CA LEU A 105 10.67 -7.65 2.81
C LEU A 105 12.19 -7.86 2.94
N ARG A 106 12.69 -8.18 4.15
CA ARG A 106 14.11 -8.55 4.36
C ARG A 106 14.43 -9.89 3.71
N LYS A 107 13.60 -10.91 3.96
CA LYS A 107 13.78 -12.26 3.38
C LYS A 107 13.71 -12.24 1.86
N GLU A 108 12.80 -11.47 1.26
CA GLU A 108 12.68 -11.34 -0.19
C GLU A 108 13.94 -10.70 -0.82
N LYS A 109 14.57 -9.74 -0.14
CA LYS A 109 15.84 -9.15 -0.60
C LYS A 109 17.01 -10.13 -0.50
N GLU A 110 17.07 -10.93 0.55
CA GLU A 110 18.12 -11.94 0.76
C GLU A 110 18.01 -13.06 -0.28
N GLY A 111 16.79 -13.58 -0.53
CA GLY A 111 16.56 -14.57 -1.58
C GLY A 111 16.82 -14.03 -3.01
N SER A 112 16.62 -12.73 -3.24
CA SER A 112 16.97 -12.07 -4.51
C SER A 112 18.46 -11.78 -4.66
N ALA A 113 19.24 -11.76 -3.57
CA ALA A 113 20.70 -11.64 -3.62
C ALA A 113 21.35 -13.01 -3.88
N ASP A 114 20.80 -14.09 -3.29
CA ASP A 114 21.27 -15.46 -3.52
C ASP A 114 20.94 -15.97 -4.94
N SER A 115 19.83 -15.51 -5.55
CA SER A 115 19.50 -15.86 -6.94
C SER A 115 20.44 -15.24 -7.99
N PHE A 116 21.25 -14.25 -7.61
CA PHE A 116 22.24 -13.62 -8.49
C PHE A 116 23.60 -14.34 -8.50
N LEU A 117 23.87 -15.23 -7.54
CA LEU A 117 25.13 -15.98 -7.45
C LEU A 117 25.04 -17.43 -8.00
N GLY A 118 23.89 -17.82 -8.56
CA GLY A 118 23.69 -19.11 -9.22
C GLY A 118 23.96 -19.09 -10.72
N GLY A 119 25.19 -18.79 -11.15
CA GLY A 119 25.58 -18.76 -12.56
C GLY A 119 27.08 -18.99 -12.73
N GLY A 120 27.52 -20.19 -12.38
CA GLY A 120 28.92 -20.62 -12.45
C GLY A 120 29.47 -20.75 -13.86
N ALA A 121 30.78 -20.58 -13.93
CA ALA A 121 31.68 -20.81 -15.06
C ALA A 121 31.42 -22.12 -15.82
N GLY A 122 31.66 -22.09 -17.13
CA GLY A 122 31.77 -23.29 -17.95
C GLY A 122 32.03 -23.00 -19.42
N ALA A 123 33.28 -23.27 -19.83
CA ALA A 123 33.85 -23.36 -21.19
C ALA A 123 34.23 -22.05 -21.89
#